data_AF-A0A3B8V7N5-F1
#
_entry.id   AF-A0A3B8V7N5-F1
#
_cell.length_a   1.000
_cell.length_b   1.000
_cell.length_c   1.000
_cell.angle_alpha   90.00
_cell.angle_beta   90.00
_cell.angle_gamma   90.00
#
_symmetry.space_group_name_H-M   'P 1'
#
loop_
_entity.id
_entity.type
_entity.pdbx_description
1 polymer ?
#
loop_
_entity_poly.entity_id
_entity_poly.type
_entity_poly.pdbx_seq_one_letter_code
_entity_poly.pdbx_strand_id
1 'polypeptide(L)'
;MKNHLLTVCLSVGIASAAIASESPTRLELRNATLDMPSISSTERVDRLGDSSVRMLDRHVVVRFASVPNDLEKSELKRDGLHLVTCLAPTVWIASTSAATVDALDSIASRLEWIGELPTEAKIHPFLAAGRIPTWTVADDAIEAFVGGRDFDIRRLAEQVDGAGDPEIAVYAIAHADVDLVDFEETISMLGGRIQSRIVTVNGLMVRLRMSVVDRLAAAGETLWIEPAMPPLETNNDSNRTNTQVDEVREAPYDLDGSGVTVMVYDGGFADAPHPD
;
A
#
# COMPACT_ATOMS: atom_id res chain seq x y z
N MET A 1 3.71 19.84 -32.97
CA MET A 1 3.00 20.55 -31.88
C MET A 1 2.21 19.56 -31.06
N LYS A 2 2.81 19.10 -29.96
CA LYS A 2 2.22 18.73 -28.65
C LYS A 2 3.32 18.03 -27.87
N ASN A 3 4.11 18.83 -27.16
CA ASN A 3 5.10 18.35 -26.20
C ASN A 3 4.34 17.70 -25.04
N HIS A 4 4.49 16.39 -24.87
CA HIS A 4 4.20 15.74 -23.61
C HIS A 4 5.53 15.47 -22.92
N LEU A 5 5.94 16.40 -22.06
CA LEU A 5 7.01 16.17 -21.08
C LEU A 5 6.49 15.10 -20.12
N LEU A 6 7.04 13.88 -20.23
CA LEU A 6 6.86 12.84 -19.24
C LEU A 6 7.87 13.11 -18.12
N THR A 7 7.46 13.86 -17.10
CA THR A 7 8.24 14.01 -15.87
C THR A 7 7.88 12.87 -14.94
N VAL A 8 8.63 11.77 -15.01
CA VAL A 8 8.73 10.82 -13.90
C VAL A 8 9.82 11.35 -12.98
N CYS A 9 9.43 12.16 -12.01
CA CYS A 9 10.22 12.37 -10.80
C CYS A 9 9.55 11.59 -9.70
N LEU A 10 10.09 10.41 -9.39
CA LEU A 10 9.97 9.84 -8.05
C LEU A 10 10.84 10.71 -7.13
N SER A 11 10.37 11.92 -6.83
CA SER A 11 10.89 12.73 -5.74
C SER A 11 9.85 12.66 -4.63
N VAL A 12 10.11 11.80 -3.64
CA VAL A 12 9.80 12.21 -2.27
C VAL A 12 10.63 13.47 -2.06
N GLY A 13 10.01 14.62 -2.33
CA GLY A 13 10.56 15.90 -1.95
C GLY A 13 10.56 15.96 -0.44
N ILE A 14 11.59 15.40 0.18
CA ILE A 14 12.03 15.86 1.49
C ILE A 14 12.56 17.26 1.22
N ALA A 15 11.68 18.25 1.32
CA ALA A 15 12.13 19.59 1.64
C ALA A 15 12.77 19.47 3.03
N SER A 16 14.08 19.25 3.04
CA SER A 16 14.93 19.43 4.21
C SER A 16 15.04 20.92 4.47
N ALA A 17 13.93 21.50 4.90
CA ALA A 17 13.98 22.59 5.85
C ALA A 17 13.93 21.91 7.22
N ALA A 18 14.84 22.28 8.11
CA ALA A 18 14.66 22.04 9.53
C ALA A 18 13.41 22.83 9.96
N ILE A 19 12.23 22.29 9.66
CA ILE A 19 10.96 22.83 10.11
C ILE A 19 10.89 22.39 11.56
N ALA A 20 10.64 23.35 12.44
CA ALA A 20 10.41 23.12 13.85
C ALA A 20 9.51 21.91 14.05
N SER A 21 9.72 21.23 15.18
CA SER A 21 8.91 20.18 15.77
C SER A 21 7.45 20.63 15.97
N GLU A 22 6.72 20.96 14.91
CA GLU A 22 5.30 21.20 14.96
C GLU A 22 4.63 19.83 14.92
N SER A 23 4.02 19.46 16.04
CA SER A 23 3.13 18.30 16.12
C SER A 23 1.81 18.68 15.45
N PRO A 24 1.58 18.26 14.19
CA PRO A 24 0.48 18.81 13.40
C PRO A 24 -0.85 18.32 13.97
N THR A 25 -1.80 19.23 14.16
CA THR A 25 -3.17 18.89 14.58
C THR A 25 -4.05 18.46 13.40
N ARG A 26 -3.51 18.47 12.18
CA ARG A 26 -4.17 18.01 10.95
C ARG A 26 -3.16 17.33 10.05
N LEU A 27 -3.53 16.18 9.50
CA LEU A 27 -2.74 15.45 8.51
C LEU A 27 -3.54 15.26 7.22
N GLU A 28 -2.97 15.71 6.10
CA GLU A 28 -3.53 15.42 4.78
C GLU A 28 -3.08 14.04 4.32
N LEU A 29 -4.04 13.14 4.17
CA LEU A 29 -3.86 11.80 3.63
C LEU A 29 -4.31 11.79 2.16
N ARG A 30 -4.04 10.71 1.44
CA ARG A 30 -4.32 10.65 -0.01
C ARG A 30 -5.78 10.92 -0.37
N ASN A 31 -6.70 10.49 0.48
CA ASN A 31 -8.15 10.52 0.25
C ASN A 31 -8.97 11.04 1.44
N ALA A 32 -8.30 11.49 2.49
CA ALA A 32 -8.96 11.98 3.69
C ALA A 32 -8.10 13.03 4.36
N THR A 33 -8.72 13.82 5.22
CA THR A 33 -8.02 14.68 6.17
C THR A 33 -8.26 14.10 7.55
N LEU A 34 -7.19 13.91 8.32
CA LEU A 34 -7.27 13.44 9.70
C LEU A 34 -7.04 14.62 10.65
N ASP A 35 -8.10 15.04 11.33
CA ASP A 35 -8.03 16.03 12.40
C ASP A 35 -7.63 15.36 13.73
N MET A 36 -6.55 15.84 14.34
CA MET A 36 -5.93 15.29 15.54
C MET A 36 -5.79 16.37 16.64
N PRO A 37 -6.90 17.00 17.10
CA PRO A 37 -6.85 18.00 18.15
C PRO A 37 -6.26 17.43 19.44
N SER A 38 -5.67 18.24 20.31
CA SER A 38 -5.30 17.76 21.64
C SER A 38 -6.57 17.41 22.41
N ILE A 39 -6.60 16.22 23.00
CA ILE A 39 -7.74 15.69 23.77
C ILE A 39 -7.35 15.50 25.24
N SER A 40 -8.34 15.41 26.13
CA SER A 40 -8.09 15.29 27.58
C SER A 40 -7.38 13.97 27.93
N SER A 41 -6.63 13.93 29.02
CA SER A 41 -5.96 12.70 29.47
C SER A 41 -6.94 11.55 29.68
N THR A 42 -8.13 11.83 30.25
CA THR A 42 -9.19 10.83 30.44
C THR A 42 -9.66 10.27 29.09
N GLU A 43 -9.91 11.14 28.11
CA GLU A 43 -10.32 10.72 26.77
C GLU A 43 -9.24 9.88 26.06
N ARG A 44 -7.95 10.15 26.30
CA ARG A 44 -6.85 9.34 25.76
C ARG A 44 -6.82 7.93 26.37
N VAL A 45 -7.01 7.82 27.69
CA VAL A 45 -7.07 6.52 28.39
C VAL A 45 -8.28 5.71 27.92
N ASP A 46 -9.45 6.34 27.81
CA ASP A 46 -10.68 5.68 27.36
C ASP A 46 -10.51 5.10 25.95
N ARG A 47 -10.03 5.91 24.99
CA ARG A 47 -9.81 5.47 23.61
C ARG A 47 -8.75 4.38 23.50
N LEU A 48 -7.67 4.47 24.29
CA LEU A 48 -6.62 3.46 24.30
C LEU A 48 -7.15 2.14 24.88
N GLY A 49 -7.94 2.20 25.95
CA GLY A 49 -8.62 1.04 26.53
C GLY A 49 -9.57 0.36 25.55
N ASP A 50 -10.41 1.12 24.84
CA ASP A 50 -11.30 0.59 23.81
C ASP A 50 -10.51 -0.11 22.68
N SER A 51 -9.40 0.49 22.25
CA SER A 51 -8.55 -0.04 21.16
C SER A 51 -7.84 -1.33 21.58
N SER A 52 -7.33 -1.41 22.81
CA SER A 52 -6.65 -2.60 23.36
C SER A 52 -7.57 -3.83 23.49
N VAL A 53 -8.89 -3.64 23.53
CA VAL A 53 -9.88 -4.72 23.67
C VAL A 53 -10.39 -5.20 22.30
N ARG A 54 -10.35 -4.35 21.27
CA ARG A 54 -10.80 -4.71 19.92
C ARG A 54 -9.72 -5.50 19.18
N MET A 55 -9.86 -6.83 19.17
CA MET A 55 -8.93 -7.70 18.42
C MET A 55 -8.85 -7.38 16.92
N LEU A 56 -9.93 -6.83 16.33
CA LEU A 56 -10.02 -6.51 14.91
C LEU A 56 -9.56 -5.09 14.55
N ASP A 57 -9.44 -4.18 15.53
CA ASP A 57 -9.05 -2.76 15.34
C ASP A 57 -7.83 -2.41 16.19
N ARG A 58 -6.82 -3.28 16.16
CA ARG A 58 -5.59 -3.11 16.95
C ARG A 58 -4.72 -1.94 16.48
N HIS A 59 -4.94 -1.39 15.29
CA HIS A 59 -4.13 -0.32 14.71
C HIS A 59 -4.79 1.05 14.87
N VAL A 60 -4.09 1.96 15.54
CA VAL A 60 -4.52 3.32 15.82
C VAL A 60 -3.50 4.32 15.29
N VAL A 61 -3.95 5.52 14.96
CA VAL A 61 -3.08 6.67 14.75
C VAL A 61 -2.88 7.38 16.08
N VAL A 62 -1.63 7.66 16.43
CA VAL A 62 -1.24 8.38 17.63
C VAL A 62 -0.43 9.61 17.28
N ARG A 63 -0.63 10.69 18.03
CA ARG A 63 0.14 11.93 17.94
C ARG A 63 0.85 12.20 19.26
N PHE A 64 2.15 12.50 19.18
CA PHE A 64 3.00 12.86 20.32
C PHE A 64 3.23 14.37 20.39
N ALA A 65 3.58 14.89 21.57
CA ALA A 65 4.00 16.28 21.73
C ALA A 65 5.36 16.56 21.04
N SER A 66 6.25 15.56 21.03
CA SER A 66 7.58 15.60 20.42
C SER A 66 7.90 14.28 19.73
N VAL A 67 8.92 14.28 18.86
CA VAL A 67 9.37 13.06 18.19
C VAL A 67 9.88 12.05 19.22
N PRO A 68 9.29 10.84 19.33
CA PRO A 68 9.74 9.86 20.31
C PRO A 68 11.14 9.35 19.96
N ASN A 69 12.03 9.33 20.94
CA ASN A 69 13.36 8.75 20.83
C ASN A 69 13.34 7.22 20.99
N ASP A 70 14.46 6.54 20.78
CA ASP A 70 14.50 5.08 20.77
C ASP A 70 14.26 4.44 22.15
N LEU A 71 14.61 5.13 23.24
CA LEU A 71 14.27 4.70 24.60
C LEU A 71 12.75 4.80 24.82
N GLU A 72 12.14 5.92 24.44
CA GLU A 72 10.69 6.12 24.55
C GLU A 72 9.91 5.12 23.71
N LYS A 73 10.36 4.84 22.48
CA LYS A 73 9.77 3.78 21.63
C LYS A 73 9.85 2.40 22.30
N SER A 74 10.98 2.09 22.94
CA SER A 74 11.17 0.83 23.65
C SER A 74 10.27 0.71 24.88
N GLU A 75 10.07 1.81 25.61
CA GLU A 75 9.16 1.89 26.74
C GLU A 75 7.69 1.75 26.31
N LEU A 76 7.27 2.47 25.27
CA LEU A 76 5.93 2.35 24.68
C LEU A 76 5.65 0.91 24.25
N LYS A 77 6.62 0.28 23.57
CA LYS A 77 6.53 -1.12 23.16
C LYS A 77 6.34 -2.05 24.35
N ARG A 78 7.10 -1.87 25.42
CA ARG A 78 6.99 -2.65 26.67
C ARG A 78 5.63 -2.44 27.36
N ASP A 79 5.09 -1.23 27.28
CA ASP A 79 3.80 -0.86 27.85
C ASP A 79 2.60 -1.29 26.95
N GLY A 80 2.87 -1.82 25.75
CA GLY A 80 1.84 -2.41 24.86
C GLY A 80 1.47 -1.56 23.64
N LEU A 81 2.16 -0.44 23.38
CA LEU A 81 1.99 0.38 22.17
C LEU A 81 3.20 0.24 21.24
N HIS A 82 3.02 -0.45 20.12
CA HIS A 82 4.07 -0.70 19.14
C HIS A 82 3.96 0.27 17.97
N LEU A 83 4.94 1.14 17.77
CA LEU A 83 4.93 2.06 16.63
C LEU A 83 5.31 1.31 15.34
N VAL A 84 4.42 1.31 14.34
CA VAL A 84 4.55 0.50 13.13
C VAL A 84 4.91 1.35 11.91
N THR A 85 4.19 2.44 11.66
CA THR A 85 4.38 3.28 10.48
C THR A 85 4.47 4.76 10.86
N CYS A 86 5.55 5.42 10.48
CA CYS A 86 5.70 6.87 10.65
C CYS A 86 4.94 7.60 9.55
N LEU A 87 3.93 8.40 9.92
CA LEU A 87 3.18 9.26 8.99
C LEU A 87 3.76 10.68 8.94
N ALA A 88 4.22 11.16 10.11
CA ALA A 88 4.94 12.41 10.29
C ALA A 88 5.85 12.28 11.53
N PRO A 89 6.82 13.19 11.78
CA PRO A 89 7.77 13.03 12.88
C PRO A 89 7.15 12.71 14.25
N THR A 90 5.98 13.30 14.56
CA THR A 90 5.24 13.05 15.80
C THR A 90 3.95 12.25 15.61
N VAL A 91 3.67 11.72 14.41
CA VAL A 91 2.42 11.02 14.09
C VAL A 91 2.72 9.63 13.55
N TRP A 92 2.18 8.62 14.22
CA TRP A 92 2.48 7.23 13.93
C TRP A 92 1.20 6.41 13.85
N ILE A 93 1.17 5.42 12.97
CA ILE A 93 0.29 4.27 13.12
C ILE A 93 0.97 3.33 14.10
N ALA A 94 0.25 2.92 15.13
CA ALA A 94 0.71 2.03 16.18
C ALA A 94 -0.26 0.87 16.35
N SER A 95 0.25 -0.30 16.74
CA SER A 95 -0.58 -1.40 17.21
C SER A 95 -0.65 -1.45 18.73
N THR A 96 -1.84 -1.71 19.25
CA THR A 96 -2.13 -1.85 20.68
C THR A 96 -2.28 -3.32 21.04
N SER A 97 -1.63 -3.73 22.13
CA SER A 97 -1.92 -5.01 22.79
C SER A 97 -2.74 -4.78 24.06
N ALA A 98 -3.27 -5.85 24.64
CA ALA A 98 -3.85 -5.79 25.98
C ALA A 98 -2.78 -5.30 26.98
N ALA A 99 -3.05 -4.19 27.65
CA ALA A 99 -2.16 -3.54 28.60
C ALA A 99 -2.82 -3.45 29.98
N THR A 100 -2.02 -3.37 31.04
CA THR A 100 -2.55 -3.07 32.39
C THR A 100 -3.04 -1.63 32.46
N VAL A 101 -3.91 -1.32 33.44
CA VAL A 101 -4.39 0.07 33.64
C VAL A 101 -3.23 1.06 33.81
N ASP A 102 -2.22 0.70 34.62
CA ASP A 102 -1.03 1.54 34.82
C ASP A 102 -0.25 1.80 33.51
N ALA A 103 -0.20 0.81 32.61
CA ALA A 103 0.44 0.95 31.32
C ALA A 103 -0.38 1.85 30.38
N LEU A 104 -1.72 1.77 30.42
CA LEU A 104 -2.60 2.69 29.68
C LEU A 104 -2.39 4.15 30.11
N ASP A 105 -2.33 4.40 31.42
CA ASP A 105 -2.06 5.74 31.96
C ASP A 105 -0.66 6.25 31.56
N SER A 106 0.36 5.38 31.63
CA SER A 106 1.73 5.68 31.16
C SER A 106 1.74 6.09 29.69
N ILE A 107 1.09 5.31 28.81
CA ILE A 107 1.02 5.60 27.38
C ILE A 107 0.23 6.91 27.16
N ALA A 108 -0.96 7.03 27.72
CA ALA A 108 -1.82 8.20 27.53
C ALA A 108 -1.18 9.51 28.00
N SER A 109 -0.28 9.46 28.99
CA SER A 109 0.48 10.63 29.45
C SER A 109 1.47 11.17 28.40
N ARG A 110 1.90 10.33 27.45
CA ARG A 110 2.88 10.66 26.39
C ARG A 110 2.22 11.10 25.08
N LEU A 111 0.91 10.88 24.95
CA LEU A 111 0.15 11.19 23.74
C LEU A 111 -0.55 12.55 23.86
N GLU A 112 -0.70 13.21 22.72
CA GLU A 112 -1.57 14.39 22.54
C GLU A 112 -2.93 13.99 21.95
N TRP A 113 -2.96 12.93 21.13
CA TRP A 113 -4.15 12.42 20.47
C TRP A 113 -4.02 10.94 20.10
N ILE A 114 -5.16 10.25 20.05
CA ILE A 114 -5.32 8.87 19.57
C ILE A 114 -6.67 8.74 18.86
N GLY A 115 -6.69 8.00 17.76
CA GLY A 115 -7.89 7.68 17.00
C GLY A 115 -7.62 6.70 15.86
N GLU A 116 -8.65 6.41 15.07
CA GLU A 116 -8.57 5.46 13.96
C GLU A 116 -8.03 6.13 12.68
N LEU A 117 -7.42 5.34 11.79
CA LEU A 117 -7.11 5.78 10.44
C LEU A 117 -8.41 5.75 9.61
N PRO A 118 -8.84 6.86 8.98
CA PRO A 118 -10.07 6.88 8.19
C PRO A 118 -10.04 5.81 7.09
N THR A 119 -11.14 5.09 6.90
CA THR A 119 -11.24 4.00 5.91
C THR A 119 -10.92 4.49 4.50
N GLU A 120 -11.38 5.69 4.15
CA GLU A 120 -11.14 6.30 2.84
C GLU A 120 -9.65 6.57 2.60
N ALA A 121 -8.90 6.84 3.68
CA ALA A 121 -7.46 7.07 3.62
C ALA A 121 -6.66 5.80 3.33
N LYS A 122 -7.28 4.62 3.40
CA LYS A 122 -6.68 3.33 3.07
C LYS A 122 -6.93 2.92 1.62
N ILE A 123 -7.73 3.67 0.86
CA ILE A 123 -8.11 3.32 -0.51
C ILE A 123 -7.45 4.30 -1.48
N HIS A 124 -7.00 3.83 -2.64
CA HIS A 124 -6.49 4.69 -3.71
C HIS A 124 -7.59 5.64 -4.25
N PRO A 125 -7.30 6.93 -4.55
CA PRO A 125 -8.27 7.93 -5.04
C PRO A 125 -9.10 7.52 -6.24
N PHE A 126 -8.54 6.69 -7.11
CA PHE A 126 -9.26 6.16 -8.26
C PHE A 126 -10.38 5.20 -7.83
N LEU A 127 -10.06 4.23 -6.96
CA LEU A 127 -11.02 3.25 -6.43
C LEU A 127 -12.06 3.91 -5.51
N ALA A 128 -11.63 4.80 -4.62
CA ALA A 128 -12.54 5.51 -3.69
C ALA A 128 -13.58 6.37 -4.43
N ALA A 129 -13.25 6.84 -5.64
CA ALA A 129 -14.20 7.53 -6.52
C ALA A 129 -15.16 6.58 -7.28
N GLY A 130 -15.16 5.28 -6.96
CA GLY A 130 -15.94 4.27 -7.66
C GLY A 130 -15.43 3.93 -9.06
N ARG A 131 -14.21 4.35 -9.41
CA ARG A 131 -13.63 4.10 -10.74
C ARG A 131 -12.74 2.86 -10.71
N ILE A 132 -12.76 2.11 -11.79
CA ILE A 132 -12.04 0.83 -11.92
C ILE A 132 -11.20 0.89 -13.19
N PRO A 133 -9.86 0.70 -13.12
CA PRO A 133 -9.06 0.64 -14.34
C PRO A 133 -9.43 -0.63 -15.11
N THR A 134 -9.63 -0.49 -16.42
CA THR A 134 -10.18 -1.58 -17.26
C THR A 134 -9.34 -2.86 -17.18
N TRP A 135 -8.02 -2.74 -17.19
CA TRP A 135 -7.09 -3.89 -17.09
C TRP A 135 -7.16 -4.65 -15.75
N THR A 136 -7.82 -4.10 -14.73
CA THR A 136 -8.00 -4.80 -13.45
C THR A 136 -9.25 -5.68 -13.43
N VAL A 137 -10.19 -5.47 -14.35
CA VAL A 137 -11.46 -6.21 -14.42
C VAL A 137 -11.21 -7.62 -14.92
N ALA A 138 -11.91 -8.61 -14.36
CA ALA A 138 -12.00 -9.95 -14.96
C ALA A 138 -13.09 -9.96 -16.03
N ASP A 139 -12.77 -9.57 -17.27
CA ASP A 139 -13.69 -9.57 -18.42
C ASP A 139 -13.19 -10.38 -19.62
N ASP A 140 -12.14 -11.19 -19.43
CA ASP A 140 -11.51 -12.01 -20.47
C ASP A 140 -12.49 -12.92 -21.23
N ALA A 141 -13.51 -13.49 -20.57
CA ALA A 141 -14.50 -14.32 -21.26
C ALA A 141 -15.52 -13.47 -22.03
N ILE A 142 -15.91 -12.29 -21.51
CA ILE A 142 -16.72 -11.31 -22.25
C ILE A 142 -15.96 -10.84 -23.50
N GLU A 143 -14.69 -10.46 -23.36
CA GLU A 143 -13.86 -10.01 -24.48
C GLU A 143 -13.66 -11.12 -25.52
N ALA A 144 -13.48 -12.36 -25.08
CA ALA A 144 -13.36 -13.51 -25.97
C ALA A 144 -14.66 -13.77 -26.74
N PHE A 145 -15.81 -13.74 -26.06
CA PHE A 145 -17.13 -13.88 -26.68
C PHE A 145 -17.39 -12.79 -27.73
N VAL A 146 -17.21 -11.52 -27.36
CA VAL A 146 -17.40 -10.37 -28.27
C VAL A 146 -16.43 -10.43 -29.46
N GLY A 147 -15.21 -10.90 -29.21
CA GLY A 147 -14.17 -11.08 -30.23
C GLY A 147 -14.29 -12.35 -31.08
N GLY A 148 -15.30 -13.21 -30.84
CA GLY A 148 -15.46 -14.49 -31.54
C GLY A 148 -14.33 -15.50 -31.29
N ARG A 149 -13.60 -15.35 -30.18
CA ARG A 149 -12.56 -16.29 -29.72
C ARG A 149 -13.21 -17.40 -28.89
N ASP A 150 -12.44 -18.46 -28.60
CA ASP A 150 -12.90 -19.52 -27.71
C ASP A 150 -13.07 -19.00 -26.27
N PHE A 151 -14.11 -19.43 -25.57
CA PHE A 151 -14.45 -18.96 -24.22
C PHE A 151 -15.19 -20.02 -23.40
N ASP A 152 -15.07 -19.93 -22.08
CA ASP A 152 -15.84 -20.74 -21.15
C ASP A 152 -17.22 -20.10 -20.87
N ILE A 153 -18.30 -20.82 -21.19
CA ILE A 153 -19.68 -20.33 -21.02
C ILE A 153 -20.04 -20.05 -19.55
N ARG A 154 -19.52 -20.83 -18.60
CA ARG A 154 -19.77 -20.60 -17.17
C ARG A 154 -19.08 -19.33 -16.72
N ARG A 155 -17.81 -19.15 -17.12
CA ARG A 155 -17.05 -17.92 -16.84
C ARG A 155 -17.71 -16.69 -17.46
N LEU A 156 -18.24 -16.82 -18.69
CA LEU A 156 -19.00 -15.74 -19.32
C LEU A 156 -20.26 -15.40 -18.52
N ALA A 157 -21.03 -16.41 -18.08
CA ALA A 157 -22.22 -16.18 -17.28
C ALA A 157 -21.90 -15.49 -15.94
N GLU A 158 -20.82 -15.90 -15.26
CA GLU A 158 -20.33 -15.28 -14.03
C GLU A 158 -19.94 -13.80 -14.25
N GLN A 159 -19.23 -13.49 -15.34
CA GLN A 159 -18.80 -12.12 -15.66
C GLN A 159 -19.98 -11.21 -16.06
N VAL A 160 -20.95 -11.75 -16.80
CA VAL A 160 -22.17 -10.99 -17.18
C VAL A 160 -23.03 -10.70 -15.96
N ASP A 161 -23.22 -11.67 -15.04
CA ASP A 161 -23.96 -11.46 -13.78
C ASP A 161 -23.23 -10.47 -12.87
N GLY A 162 -21.90 -10.50 -12.87
CA GLY A 162 -21.03 -9.58 -12.13
C GLY A 162 -20.88 -8.18 -12.72
N ALA A 163 -21.50 -7.84 -13.86
CA ALA A 163 -21.25 -6.57 -14.55
C ALA A 163 -21.55 -5.32 -13.68
N GLY A 164 -22.47 -5.41 -12.72
CA GLY A 164 -22.77 -4.34 -11.76
C GLY A 164 -21.86 -4.29 -10.52
N ASP A 165 -21.12 -5.35 -10.25
CA ASP A 165 -20.16 -5.48 -9.15
C ASP A 165 -18.97 -6.33 -9.61
N PRO A 166 -18.13 -5.78 -10.52
CA PRO A 166 -17.12 -6.55 -11.19
C PRO A 166 -16.05 -7.03 -10.21
N GLU A 167 -15.48 -8.19 -10.53
CA GLU A 167 -14.27 -8.65 -9.87
C GLU A 167 -13.06 -7.89 -10.40
N ILE A 168 -12.31 -7.28 -9.49
CA ILE A 168 -11.15 -6.44 -9.78
C ILE A 168 -9.89 -7.01 -9.16
N ALA A 169 -8.75 -6.78 -9.81
CA ALA A 169 -7.42 -7.05 -9.27
C ALA A 169 -6.89 -5.80 -8.54
N VAL A 170 -6.50 -5.97 -7.28
CA VAL A 170 -5.90 -4.91 -6.44
C VAL A 170 -4.66 -5.42 -5.72
N TYR A 171 -3.76 -4.50 -5.37
CA TYR A 171 -2.79 -4.71 -4.31
C TYR A 171 -3.42 -4.31 -2.98
N ALA A 172 -3.47 -5.25 -2.04
CA ALA A 172 -3.88 -5.03 -0.67
C ALA A 172 -2.63 -5.13 0.22
N ILE A 173 -2.32 -4.08 0.95
CA ILE A 173 -1.14 -3.95 1.81
C ILE A 173 -1.60 -4.03 3.25
N ALA A 174 -1.01 -4.93 4.03
CA ALA A 174 -1.23 -5.04 5.45
C ALA A 174 -0.27 -4.14 6.24
N HIS A 175 -0.61 -3.82 7.48
CA HIS A 175 0.34 -3.21 8.41
C HIS A 175 1.58 -4.12 8.59
N ALA A 176 2.76 -3.53 8.80
CA ALA A 176 4.04 -4.27 8.78
C ALA A 176 4.19 -5.33 9.90
N ASP A 177 3.37 -5.27 10.94
CA ASP A 177 3.32 -6.20 12.06
C ASP A 177 2.19 -7.24 11.94
N VAL A 178 1.48 -7.27 10.81
CA VAL A 178 0.48 -8.29 10.48
C VAL A 178 1.14 -9.41 9.69
N ASP A 179 0.92 -10.65 10.10
CA ASP A 179 1.38 -11.82 9.34
C ASP A 179 0.57 -11.97 8.05
N LEU A 180 1.23 -12.25 6.93
CA LEU A 180 0.54 -12.39 5.65
C LEU A 180 -0.45 -13.56 5.64
N VAL A 181 -0.23 -14.63 6.41
CA VAL A 181 -1.17 -15.75 6.50
C VAL A 181 -2.48 -15.27 7.14
N ASP A 182 -2.40 -14.52 8.24
CA ASP A 182 -3.58 -13.94 8.90
C ASP A 182 -4.33 -13.01 7.91
N PHE A 183 -3.59 -12.19 7.17
CA PHE A 183 -4.20 -11.28 6.20
C PHE A 183 -4.85 -12.02 5.01
N GLU A 184 -4.27 -13.14 4.56
CA GLU A 184 -4.88 -14.02 3.55
C GLU A 184 -6.20 -14.64 4.05
N GLU A 185 -6.29 -15.00 5.33
CA GLU A 185 -7.54 -15.46 5.95
C GLU A 185 -8.59 -14.34 5.93
N THR A 186 -8.22 -13.11 6.29
CA THR A 186 -9.10 -11.93 6.18
C THR A 186 -9.61 -11.71 4.76
N ILE A 187 -8.73 -11.77 3.75
CA ILE A 187 -9.12 -11.66 2.33
C ILE A 187 -10.09 -12.77 1.94
N SER A 188 -9.80 -14.01 2.35
CA SER A 188 -10.62 -15.19 2.02
C SER A 188 -12.00 -15.12 2.66
N MET A 189 -12.10 -14.67 3.92
CA MET A 189 -13.37 -14.45 4.62
C MET A 189 -14.24 -13.40 3.93
N LEU A 190 -13.62 -12.40 3.31
CA LEU A 190 -14.31 -11.38 2.53
C LEU A 190 -14.71 -11.85 1.11
N GLY A 191 -14.40 -13.10 0.76
CA GLY A 191 -14.67 -13.68 -0.56
C GLY A 191 -13.64 -13.32 -1.63
N GLY A 192 -12.50 -12.77 -1.24
CA GLY A 192 -11.38 -12.49 -2.15
C GLY A 192 -10.56 -13.75 -2.46
N ARG A 193 -9.82 -13.72 -3.57
CA ARG A 193 -8.87 -14.75 -3.98
C ARG A 193 -7.48 -14.18 -4.08
N ILE A 194 -6.52 -14.83 -3.43
CA ILE A 194 -5.12 -14.44 -3.45
C ILE A 194 -4.51 -14.90 -4.78
N GLN A 195 -3.84 -13.99 -5.48
CA GLN A 195 -3.08 -14.28 -6.70
C GLN A 195 -1.60 -14.49 -6.39
N SER A 196 -1.03 -13.62 -5.56
CA SER A 196 0.38 -13.69 -5.18
C SER A 196 0.67 -12.88 -3.91
N ARG A 197 1.84 -13.13 -3.29
CA ARG A 197 2.39 -12.37 -2.17
C ARG A 197 3.43 -11.37 -2.67
N ILE A 198 3.44 -10.18 -2.09
CA ILE A 198 4.43 -9.12 -2.30
C ILE A 198 5.12 -8.86 -0.96
N VAL A 199 6.06 -9.74 -0.61
CA VAL A 199 6.69 -9.79 0.72
C VAL A 199 7.39 -8.47 1.08
N THR A 200 7.99 -7.79 0.11
CA THR A 200 8.77 -6.55 0.33
C THR A 200 7.95 -5.38 0.89
N VAL A 201 6.63 -5.37 0.68
CA VAL A 201 5.73 -4.32 1.18
C VAL A 201 4.64 -4.87 2.10
N ASN A 202 4.77 -6.12 2.56
CA ASN A 202 3.73 -6.83 3.30
C ASN A 202 2.36 -6.79 2.60
N GLY A 203 2.35 -7.06 1.30
CA GLY A 203 1.15 -6.99 0.47
C GLY A 203 0.77 -8.29 -0.21
N LEU A 204 -0.46 -8.31 -0.73
CA LEU A 204 -1.05 -9.37 -1.53
C LEU A 204 -1.58 -8.77 -2.82
N MET A 205 -1.40 -9.47 -3.94
CA MET A 205 -2.21 -9.23 -5.13
C MET A 205 -3.46 -10.09 -5.00
N VAL A 206 -4.64 -9.47 -5.02
CA VAL A 206 -5.91 -10.14 -4.74
C VAL A 206 -6.93 -9.82 -5.81
N ARG A 207 -7.82 -10.78 -6.09
CA ARG A 207 -9.05 -10.55 -6.84
C ARG A 207 -10.24 -10.54 -5.89
N LEU A 208 -11.05 -9.51 -5.94
CA LEU A 208 -12.24 -9.35 -5.10
C LEU A 208 -13.29 -8.51 -5.84
N ARG A 209 -14.55 -8.58 -5.41
CA ARG A 209 -15.58 -7.72 -6.00
C ARG A 209 -15.40 -6.27 -5.56
N MET A 210 -15.70 -5.31 -6.45
CA MET A 210 -15.58 -3.88 -6.14
C MET A 210 -16.33 -3.49 -4.84
N SER A 211 -17.51 -4.08 -4.61
CA SER A 211 -18.31 -3.86 -3.39
C SER A 211 -17.68 -4.36 -2.09
N VAL A 212 -16.56 -5.08 -2.17
CA VAL A 212 -15.81 -5.61 -1.02
C VAL A 212 -14.71 -4.62 -0.57
N VAL A 213 -14.30 -3.67 -1.43
CA VAL A 213 -13.15 -2.77 -1.19
C VAL A 213 -13.30 -2.02 0.14
N ASP A 214 -14.48 -1.45 0.43
CA ASP A 214 -14.71 -0.70 1.66
C ASP A 214 -14.64 -1.60 2.91
N ARG A 215 -15.12 -2.85 2.81
CA ARG A 215 -15.02 -3.82 3.91
C ARG A 215 -13.57 -4.26 4.13
N LEU A 216 -12.79 -4.41 3.07
CA LEU A 216 -11.37 -4.71 3.19
C LEU A 216 -10.62 -3.53 3.82
N ALA A 217 -10.93 -2.29 3.42
CA ALA A 217 -10.33 -1.10 4.01
C ALA A 217 -10.69 -0.95 5.50
N ALA A 218 -11.92 -1.31 5.87
CA ALA A 218 -12.38 -1.30 7.26
C ALA A 218 -11.71 -2.38 8.13
N ALA A 219 -11.10 -3.42 7.55
CA ALA A 219 -10.33 -4.38 8.34
C ALA A 219 -9.12 -3.69 8.98
N GLY A 220 -8.93 -3.87 10.29
CA GLY A 220 -7.83 -3.24 11.02
C GLY A 220 -6.45 -3.67 10.54
N GLU A 221 -6.34 -4.82 9.89
CA GLU A 221 -5.10 -5.33 9.30
C GLU A 221 -4.65 -4.56 8.05
N THR A 222 -5.61 -3.95 7.33
CA THR A 222 -5.36 -3.27 6.06
C THR A 222 -4.77 -1.88 6.28
N LEU A 223 -3.60 -1.67 5.67
CA LEU A 223 -2.93 -0.37 5.58
C LEU A 223 -3.32 0.38 4.31
N TRP A 224 -3.37 -0.29 3.16
CA TRP A 224 -3.60 0.36 1.86
C TRP A 224 -4.18 -0.59 0.80
N ILE A 225 -5.01 -0.06 -0.10
CA ILE A 225 -5.58 -0.76 -1.25
C ILE A 225 -5.42 0.10 -2.48
N GLU A 226 -4.82 -0.46 -3.54
CA GLU A 226 -4.70 0.22 -4.83
C GLU A 226 -4.93 -0.72 -6.02
N PRO A 227 -5.30 -0.19 -7.20
CA PRO A 227 -5.44 -1.02 -8.39
C PRO A 227 -4.15 -1.75 -8.71
N ALA A 228 -4.28 -3.00 -9.18
CA ALA A 228 -3.13 -3.71 -9.73
C ALA A 228 -2.58 -2.95 -10.95
N MET A 229 -1.25 -2.99 -11.11
CA MET A 229 -0.59 -2.39 -12.26
C MET A 229 -1.05 -3.06 -13.56
N PRO A 230 -1.11 -2.33 -14.67
CA PRO A 230 -1.36 -2.93 -15.98
C PRO A 230 -0.29 -3.98 -16.30
N PRO A 231 -0.60 -4.96 -17.17
CA PRO A 231 0.41 -5.87 -17.68
C PRO A 231 1.55 -5.08 -18.35
N LEU A 232 2.75 -5.63 -18.29
CA LEU A 232 3.86 -5.10 -19.05
C LEU A 232 3.57 -5.29 -20.55
N GLU A 233 3.74 -4.24 -21.34
CA GLU A 233 3.58 -4.26 -22.79
C GLU A 233 4.93 -4.06 -23.46
N THR A 234 5.18 -4.77 -24.56
CA THR A 234 6.41 -4.64 -25.34
C THR A 234 6.43 -3.29 -26.05
N ASN A 235 7.12 -2.30 -25.47
CA ASN A 235 7.25 -0.95 -26.03
C ASN A 235 8.68 -0.62 -26.51
N ASN A 236 9.58 -1.60 -26.51
CA ASN A 236 11.02 -1.33 -26.65
C ASN A 236 11.65 -1.90 -27.93
N ASP A 237 11.57 -1.12 -29.01
CA ASP A 237 12.37 -1.32 -30.23
C ASP A 237 13.16 -0.05 -30.57
N SER A 238 13.99 0.44 -29.63
CA SER A 238 14.85 1.62 -29.88
C SER A 238 16.07 1.77 -28.95
N ASN A 239 16.29 0.85 -28.01
CA ASN A 239 17.33 0.99 -26.99
C ASN A 239 18.75 1.11 -27.53
N ARG A 240 19.14 0.35 -28.56
CA ARG A 240 20.53 0.36 -29.07
C ARG A 240 20.96 1.74 -29.59
N THR A 241 20.07 2.45 -30.27
CA THR A 241 20.34 3.79 -30.79
C THR A 241 20.30 4.85 -29.68
N ASN A 242 19.44 4.67 -28.67
CA ASN A 242 19.26 5.64 -27.59
C ASN A 242 20.36 5.59 -26.52
N THR A 243 20.94 4.41 -26.25
CA THR A 243 21.97 4.26 -25.21
C THR A 243 23.40 4.47 -25.71
N GLN A 244 23.58 4.76 -27.00
CA GLN A 244 24.88 5.07 -27.62
C GLN A 244 25.98 4.06 -27.23
N VAL A 245 25.62 2.78 -27.14
CA VAL A 245 26.48 1.71 -26.62
C VAL A 245 27.82 1.62 -27.36
N ASP A 246 27.85 2.03 -28.63
CA ASP A 246 29.07 2.04 -29.42
C ASP A 246 30.14 3.01 -28.85
N GLU A 247 29.75 4.14 -28.26
CA GLU A 247 30.69 5.14 -27.72
C GLU A 247 31.47 4.64 -26.49
N VAL A 248 30.83 3.84 -25.63
CA VAL A 248 31.46 3.29 -24.41
C VAL A 248 32.13 1.94 -24.64
N ARG A 249 31.72 1.22 -25.69
CA ARG A 249 32.35 -0.03 -26.13
C ARG A 249 33.64 0.23 -26.89
N GLU A 250 33.69 1.29 -27.70
CA GLU A 250 34.88 1.66 -28.47
C GLU A 250 35.96 2.31 -27.59
N ALA A 251 37.17 2.40 -28.14
CA ALA A 251 38.28 3.09 -27.49
C ALA A 251 37.91 4.56 -27.19
N PRO A 252 38.29 5.10 -26.03
CA PRO A 252 39.31 4.61 -25.11
C PRO A 252 38.78 3.79 -23.92
N TYR A 253 37.48 3.50 -23.87
CA TYR A 253 36.86 2.94 -22.66
C TYR A 253 36.84 1.42 -22.66
N ASP A 254 36.65 0.79 -23.82
CA ASP A 254 36.70 -0.67 -24.02
C ASP A 254 35.82 -1.43 -22.99
N LEU A 255 34.67 -0.86 -22.60
CA LEU A 255 33.79 -1.44 -21.58
C LEU A 255 32.86 -2.48 -22.21
N ASP A 256 32.86 -3.68 -21.64
CA ASP A 256 32.10 -4.84 -22.12
C ASP A 256 31.04 -5.33 -21.12
N GLY A 257 30.93 -4.70 -19.94
CA GLY A 257 30.03 -5.09 -18.87
C GLY A 257 30.53 -6.25 -18.01
N SER A 258 31.76 -6.75 -18.21
CA SER A 258 32.36 -7.78 -17.37
C SER A 258 32.35 -7.38 -15.90
N GLY A 259 31.82 -8.25 -15.04
CA GLY A 259 31.70 -8.01 -13.59
C GLY A 259 30.46 -7.23 -13.16
N VAL A 260 29.58 -6.81 -14.08
CA VAL A 260 28.29 -6.19 -13.77
C VAL A 260 27.18 -7.25 -13.79
N THR A 261 26.33 -7.26 -12.76
CA THR A 261 25.08 -8.02 -12.77
C THR A 261 23.92 -7.04 -12.97
N VAL A 262 23.13 -7.25 -14.02
CA VAL A 262 21.98 -6.41 -14.34
C VAL A 262 20.70 -7.18 -14.03
N MET A 263 19.82 -6.58 -13.21
CA MET A 263 18.44 -7.03 -13.09
C MET A 263 17.62 -6.28 -14.13
N VAL A 264 17.07 -7.01 -15.10
CA VAL A 264 16.12 -6.47 -16.09
C VAL A 264 14.72 -6.78 -15.60
N TYR A 265 13.94 -5.74 -15.32
CA TYR A 265 12.51 -5.85 -15.05
C TYR A 265 11.75 -5.39 -16.30
N ASP A 266 11.45 -6.34 -17.18
CA ASP A 266 10.83 -6.14 -18.50
C ASP A 266 9.76 -7.24 -18.74
N GLY A 267 8.91 -7.10 -19.75
CA GLY A 267 7.85 -8.06 -20.09
C GLY A 267 8.35 -9.29 -20.86
N GLY A 268 9.65 -9.39 -21.14
CA GLY A 268 10.26 -10.47 -21.92
C GLY A 268 10.89 -11.61 -21.11
N PHE A 269 11.01 -12.78 -21.72
CA PHE A 269 11.91 -13.84 -21.26
C PHE A 269 13.33 -13.54 -21.76
N ALA A 270 14.34 -13.67 -20.89
CA ALA A 270 15.71 -13.79 -21.35
C ALA A 270 15.86 -15.15 -22.05
N ASP A 271 15.83 -15.17 -23.38
CA ASP A 271 16.03 -16.38 -24.16
C ASP A 271 17.52 -16.74 -24.16
N ALA A 272 17.95 -17.52 -23.18
CA ALA A 272 19.34 -17.96 -23.03
C ALA A 272 19.98 -18.62 -24.28
N PRO A 273 19.23 -19.32 -25.18
CA PRO A 273 19.76 -19.79 -26.45
C PRO A 273 19.71 -18.77 -27.60
N HIS A 274 19.20 -17.55 -27.38
CA HIS A 274 19.27 -16.49 -28.38
C HIS A 274 20.74 -16.13 -28.67
N PRO A 275 21.15 -15.98 -29.94
CA PRO A 275 22.55 -15.78 -30.32
C PRO A 275 23.12 -14.39 -29.96
N ASP A 276 22.25 -13.48 -29.53
CA ASP A 276 22.59 -12.16 -28.95
C ASP A 276 22.30 -12.18 -27.45
#